data_AF-A0A1J3IAD4-F1
#
_entry.id   AF-A0A1J3IAD4-F1
#
_cell.length_a   1.000
_cell.length_b   1.000
_cell.length_c   1.000
_cell.angle_alpha   90.00
_cell.angle_beta   90.00
_cell.angle_gamma   90.00
#
_symmetry.space_group_name_H-M   'P 1'
#
loop_
_entity.id
_entity.type
_entity.pdbx_description
1 polymer ?
#
loop_
_entity_poly.entity_id
_entity_poly.type
_entity_poly.pdbx_seq_one_letter_code
_entity_poly.pdbx_strand_id
1 'polypeptide(L)'
;NMKCLQILLLDGTSIADMPKIFQFNISKVEDLSELRRGVNGLSSLKRLCLSRNDMISNLQIDISQIHHLKLLDLKYCKNLKSIPLLPPNLEILDAHGCQKLRTVASPMALVKHMEQVHSKFIFTNCTNLEQAAKNSITLYAQRKSQLDSVRCYKEGSFSEALLITSFP
;
A
#
# COMPACT_ATOMS: atom_id res chain seq x y z
N ASN A 1 -21.49 -6.07 5.83
CA ASN A 1 -20.99 -5.99 4.44
C ASN A 1 -20.56 -4.55 4.18
N MET A 2 -19.25 -4.24 4.23
CA MET A 2 -18.74 -2.84 4.25
C MET A 2 -18.45 -2.28 2.85
N LYS A 3 -19.18 -2.74 1.81
CA LYS A 3 -18.83 -2.52 0.40
C LYS A 3 -18.65 -1.07 -0.01
N CYS A 4 -19.28 -0.12 0.68
CA CYS A 4 -19.20 1.32 0.42
C CYS A 4 -18.22 2.06 1.34
N LEU A 5 -17.54 1.37 2.27
CA LEU A 5 -16.62 1.99 3.21
C LEU A 5 -15.41 2.54 2.46
N GLN A 6 -15.21 3.85 2.52
CA GLN A 6 -14.08 4.52 1.85
C GLN A 6 -12.92 4.83 2.80
N ILE A 7 -13.20 4.98 4.09
CA ILE A 7 -12.22 5.35 5.11
C ILE A 7 -12.37 4.40 6.29
N LEU A 8 -11.25 3.81 6.71
CA LEU A 8 -11.16 3.01 7.92
C LEU A 8 -10.00 3.55 8.77
N LEU A 9 -10.35 4.01 9.97
CA LEU A 9 -9.41 4.54 10.95
C LEU A 9 -9.33 3.58 12.13
N LEU A 10 -8.13 3.06 12.38
CA LEU A 10 -7.82 2.12 13.46
C LEU A 10 -6.57 2.59 14.23
N ASP A 11 -6.24 3.87 14.17
CA ASP A 11 -5.07 4.42 14.86
C ASP A 11 -5.19 4.27 16.38
N GLY A 12 -4.08 3.87 17.01
CA GLY A 12 -4.00 3.73 18.47
C GLY A 12 -4.92 2.68 19.09
N THR A 13 -5.52 1.79 18.29
CA THR A 13 -6.47 0.78 18.77
C THR A 13 -5.82 -0.43 19.43
N SER A 14 -4.48 -0.50 19.46
CA SER A 14 -3.70 -1.61 20.00
C SER A 14 -4.00 -2.96 19.34
N ILE A 15 -4.44 -2.93 18.07
CA ILE A 15 -4.61 -4.14 17.28
C ILE A 15 -3.27 -4.85 17.12
N ALA A 16 -3.24 -6.13 17.46
CA ALA A 16 -2.06 -6.97 17.31
C ALA A 16 -1.95 -7.57 15.90
N ASP A 17 -3.10 -7.79 15.28
CA ASP A 17 -3.23 -8.39 13.96
C ASP A 17 -4.10 -7.54 13.05
N MET A 18 -3.93 -7.76 11.75
CA MET A 18 -4.87 -7.21 10.78
C MET A 18 -6.29 -7.71 11.05
N PRO A 19 -7.30 -6.82 11.06
CA PRO A 19 -8.69 -7.25 11.25
C PRO A 19 -9.09 -8.33 10.24
N LYS A 20 -9.83 -9.35 10.70
CA LYS A 20 -10.21 -10.52 9.87
C LYS A 20 -11.02 -10.16 8.61
N ILE A 21 -11.59 -8.96 8.56
CA ILE A 21 -12.27 -8.41 7.37
C ILE A 21 -11.33 -8.27 6.16
N PHE A 22 -10.02 -8.42 6.38
CA PHE A 22 -8.98 -8.42 5.36
C PHE A 22 -8.43 -9.83 5.04
N GLN A 23 -8.82 -10.88 5.77
CA GLN A 23 -8.30 -12.23 5.59
C GLN A 23 -8.97 -12.95 4.41
N PHE A 24 -8.15 -13.53 3.51
CA PHE A 24 -8.63 -14.42 2.44
C PHE A 24 -8.73 -15.88 2.90
N ASN A 25 -9.69 -16.60 2.33
CA ASN A 25 -9.68 -18.07 2.35
C ASN A 25 -9.02 -18.55 1.05
N ILE A 26 -7.70 -18.70 1.06
CA ILE A 26 -6.88 -19.02 -0.12
C ILE A 26 -7.10 -20.46 -0.61
N SER A 27 -7.79 -21.31 0.16
CA SER A 27 -8.04 -22.72 -0.16
C SER A 27 -8.96 -22.99 -1.36
N LYS A 28 -9.39 -21.95 -2.11
CA LYS A 28 -10.30 -22.08 -3.27
C LYS A 28 -9.81 -21.38 -4.55
N VAL A 29 -8.61 -20.82 -4.57
CA VAL A 29 -8.17 -19.96 -5.68
C VAL A 29 -7.27 -20.75 -6.64
N GLU A 30 -7.88 -21.57 -7.49
CA GLU A 30 -7.22 -22.09 -8.71
C GLU A 30 -7.21 -21.03 -9.84
N ASP A 31 -7.97 -19.95 -9.70
CA ASP A 31 -8.11 -18.92 -10.74
C ASP A 31 -7.78 -17.51 -10.21
N LEU A 32 -6.72 -16.92 -10.75
CA LEU A 32 -6.23 -15.56 -10.44
C LEU A 32 -7.25 -14.46 -10.79
N SER A 33 -8.34 -14.81 -11.48
CA SER A 33 -9.45 -13.93 -11.82
C SER A 33 -10.26 -13.49 -10.58
N GLU A 34 -10.37 -14.34 -9.55
CA GLU A 34 -11.13 -14.06 -8.31
C GLU A 34 -10.41 -13.10 -7.35
N LEU A 35 -9.07 -13.00 -7.42
CA LEU A 35 -8.29 -11.97 -6.71
C LEU A 35 -8.73 -10.54 -7.10
N ARG A 36 -9.25 -10.37 -8.33
CA ARG A 36 -9.66 -9.06 -8.85
C ARG A 36 -10.99 -8.55 -8.29
N ARG A 37 -11.80 -9.40 -7.64
CA ARG A 37 -13.13 -8.98 -7.13
C ARG A 37 -13.07 -8.13 -5.85
N GLY A 38 -11.87 -7.79 -5.37
CA GLY A 38 -11.68 -7.00 -4.18
C GLY A 38 -12.06 -7.79 -2.92
N VAL A 39 -11.49 -7.39 -1.80
CA VAL A 39 -11.79 -7.98 -0.49
C VAL A 39 -13.31 -8.00 -0.28
N ASN A 40 -13.87 -9.15 0.11
CA ASN A 40 -15.30 -9.31 0.39
C ASN A 40 -15.76 -8.28 1.44
N GLY A 41 -16.17 -7.10 0.98
CA GLY A 41 -16.64 -5.99 1.81
C GLY A 41 -15.72 -4.77 1.92
N LEU A 42 -14.55 -4.66 1.29
CA LEU A 42 -13.73 -3.43 1.30
C LEU A 42 -13.37 -2.94 -0.11
N SER A 43 -14.18 -3.33 -1.10
CA SER A 43 -13.99 -2.96 -2.51
C SER A 43 -13.88 -1.46 -2.74
N SER A 44 -14.47 -0.60 -1.91
CA SER A 44 -14.42 0.86 -2.08
C SER A 44 -13.43 1.58 -1.14
N LEU A 45 -12.63 0.84 -0.37
CA LEU A 45 -11.75 1.45 0.63
C LEU A 45 -10.63 2.24 -0.04
N LYS A 46 -10.56 3.54 0.26
CA LYS A 46 -9.57 4.49 -0.26
C LYS A 46 -8.53 4.90 0.77
N ARG A 47 -8.88 4.90 2.05
CA ARG A 47 -7.99 5.30 3.15
C ARG A 47 -8.01 4.29 4.28
N LEU A 48 -6.83 3.81 4.66
CA LEU A 48 -6.61 2.95 5.80
C LEU A 48 -5.57 3.59 6.73
N CYS A 49 -5.95 3.83 7.98
CA CYS A 49 -5.06 4.35 9.00
C CYS A 49 -4.85 3.28 10.09
N LEU A 50 -3.61 2.80 10.21
CA LEU A 50 -3.17 1.86 11.24
C LEU A 50 -2.11 2.49 12.16
N SER A 51 -1.92 3.81 12.11
CA SER A 51 -0.86 4.50 12.84
C SER A 51 -0.90 4.23 14.34
N ARG A 52 0.26 4.29 15.00
CA ARG A 52 0.42 4.12 16.46
C ARG A 52 -0.08 2.76 16.98
N ASN A 53 -0.10 1.73 16.15
CA ASN A 53 -0.36 0.35 16.60
C ASN A 53 0.95 -0.41 16.78
N ASP A 54 1.57 -0.23 17.93
CA ASP A 54 2.86 -0.86 18.27
C ASP A 54 2.78 -2.38 18.39
N MET A 55 1.59 -2.99 18.43
CA MET A 55 1.46 -4.46 18.47
C MET A 55 1.56 -5.10 17.07
N ILE A 56 1.38 -4.32 15.99
CA ILE A 56 1.53 -4.82 14.63
C ILE A 56 3.02 -5.02 14.34
N SER A 57 3.39 -6.28 14.10
CA SER A 57 4.76 -6.63 13.70
C SER A 57 4.91 -6.90 12.20
N ASN A 58 3.84 -7.29 11.53
CA ASN A 58 3.80 -7.51 10.07
C ASN A 58 2.40 -7.17 9.56
N LEU A 59 2.31 -6.55 8.39
CA LEU A 59 1.05 -6.46 7.67
C LEU A 59 0.87 -7.75 6.86
N GLN A 60 -0.30 -8.40 6.95
CA GLN A 60 -0.58 -9.64 6.23
C GLN A 60 -0.65 -9.39 4.71
N ILE A 61 -0.39 -10.42 3.91
CA ILE A 61 -0.21 -10.45 2.44
C ILE A 61 -1.37 -9.79 1.63
N ASP A 62 -2.46 -9.48 2.33
CA ASP A 62 -3.78 -9.21 1.76
C ASP A 62 -4.05 -7.73 1.45
N ILE A 63 -3.21 -6.80 1.94
CA ILE A 63 -3.38 -5.36 1.64
C ILE A 63 -3.23 -5.03 0.14
N SER A 64 -2.50 -5.88 -0.59
CA SER A 64 -2.28 -5.74 -2.03
C SER A 64 -3.56 -5.83 -2.87
N GLN A 65 -4.58 -6.48 -2.34
CA GLN A 65 -5.86 -6.74 -3.00
C GLN A 65 -6.88 -5.62 -2.79
N ILE A 66 -6.54 -4.60 -2.00
CA ILE A 66 -7.38 -3.42 -1.80
C ILE A 66 -7.11 -2.44 -2.95
N HIS A 67 -7.59 -2.79 -4.15
CA HIS A 67 -7.24 -2.10 -5.39
C HIS A 67 -7.59 -0.61 -5.41
N HIS A 68 -8.58 -0.16 -4.64
CA HIS A 68 -8.97 1.26 -4.60
C HIS A 68 -8.26 2.05 -3.49
N LEU A 69 -7.37 1.41 -2.72
CA LEU A 69 -6.65 2.07 -1.64
C LEU A 69 -5.70 3.13 -2.21
N LYS A 70 -5.90 4.38 -1.78
CA LYS A 70 -5.08 5.54 -2.15
C LYS A 70 -4.14 5.95 -1.04
N LEU A 71 -4.53 5.79 0.23
CA LEU A 71 -3.74 6.21 1.39
C LEU A 71 -3.63 5.08 2.42
N LEU A 72 -2.39 4.74 2.77
CA LEU A 72 -2.03 3.85 3.87
C LEU A 72 -1.15 4.60 4.89
N ASP A 73 -1.70 4.85 6.07
CA ASP A 73 -0.99 5.51 7.18
C ASP A 73 -0.57 4.47 8.22
N LEU A 74 0.75 4.30 8.38
CA LEU A 74 1.41 3.37 9.29
C LEU A 74 2.30 4.11 10.30
N LYS A 75 2.17 5.44 10.44
CA LYS A 75 3.09 6.22 11.28
C LYS A 75 3.23 5.64 12.67
N TYR A 76 4.46 5.60 13.17
CA TYR A 76 4.78 5.15 14.52
C TYR A 76 4.27 3.74 14.87
N CYS A 77 4.17 2.82 13.89
CA CYS A 77 4.03 1.39 14.18
C CYS A 77 5.42 0.81 14.49
N LYS A 78 5.93 1.01 15.71
CA LYS A 78 7.36 0.84 16.03
C LYS A 78 7.84 -0.60 15.94
N ASN A 79 6.96 -1.58 16.11
CA ASN A 79 7.31 -2.99 15.98
C ASN A 79 7.13 -3.58 14.58
N LEU A 80 6.61 -2.79 13.62
CA LEU A 80 6.43 -3.23 12.25
C LEU A 80 7.78 -3.56 11.62
N LYS A 81 7.95 -4.79 11.13
CA LYS A 81 9.20 -5.32 10.54
C LYS A 81 9.16 -5.37 9.02
N SER A 82 7.98 -5.62 8.45
CA SER A 82 7.80 -5.76 7.02
C SER A 82 6.48 -5.18 6.55
N ILE A 83 6.50 -4.59 5.35
CA ILE A 83 5.30 -4.26 4.58
C ILE A 83 5.23 -5.25 3.41
N PRO A 84 4.12 -5.96 3.23
CA PRO A 84 3.93 -6.90 2.14
C PRO A 84 3.68 -6.12 0.84
N LEU A 85 3.20 -6.83 -0.17
CA LEU A 85 2.95 -6.27 -1.48
C LEU A 85 2.02 -5.05 -1.41
N LEU A 86 2.46 -3.90 -1.93
CA LEU A 86 1.66 -2.68 -1.92
C LEU A 86 0.46 -2.78 -2.89
N PRO A 87 -0.70 -2.19 -2.55
CA PRO A 87 -1.82 -2.10 -3.50
C PRO A 87 -1.43 -1.28 -4.74
N PRO A 88 -1.93 -1.62 -5.94
CA PRO A 88 -1.46 -1.04 -7.20
C PRO A 88 -1.81 0.44 -7.40
N ASN A 89 -2.86 0.95 -6.75
CA ASN A 89 -3.30 2.35 -6.89
C ASN A 89 -2.90 3.24 -5.70
N LEU A 90 -1.99 2.76 -4.84
CA LEU A 90 -1.58 3.50 -3.65
C LEU A 90 -0.87 4.80 -4.05
N GLU A 91 -1.36 5.93 -3.58
CA GLU A 91 -0.81 7.27 -3.79
C GLU A 91 0.06 7.67 -2.60
N ILE A 92 -0.39 7.42 -1.38
CA ILE A 92 0.33 7.83 -0.17
C ILE A 92 0.59 6.62 0.72
N LEU A 93 1.86 6.40 1.04
CA LEU A 93 2.32 5.52 2.11
C LEU A 93 3.11 6.36 3.10
N ASP A 94 2.62 6.45 4.34
CA ASP A 94 3.34 7.11 5.42
C ASP A 94 3.72 6.09 6.49
N ALA A 95 4.99 5.71 6.51
CA ALA A 95 5.57 4.82 7.51
C ALA A 95 6.50 5.56 8.47
N HIS A 96 6.40 6.89 8.58
CA HIS A 96 7.30 7.68 9.42
C HIS A 96 7.40 7.11 10.85
N GLY A 97 8.62 6.95 11.34
CA GLY A 97 8.88 6.46 12.70
C GLY A 97 8.67 4.96 12.93
N CYS A 98 8.49 4.16 11.86
CA CYS A 98 8.52 2.70 11.94
C CYS A 98 9.96 2.18 12.08
N GLN A 99 10.55 2.32 13.26
CA GLN A 99 11.97 2.09 13.50
C GLN A 99 12.45 0.66 13.22
N LYS A 100 11.60 -0.36 13.44
CA LYS A 100 11.94 -1.77 13.16
C LYS A 100 11.66 -2.21 11.73
N LEU A 101 11.13 -1.33 10.87
CA LEU A 101 10.77 -1.67 9.50
C LEU A 101 12.04 -1.94 8.68
N ARG A 102 12.15 -3.14 8.12
CA ARG A 102 13.30 -3.59 7.34
C ARG A 102 12.97 -3.73 5.87
N THR A 103 11.85 -4.39 5.56
CA THR A 103 11.52 -4.80 4.19
C THR A 103 10.19 -4.23 3.72
N VAL A 104 10.10 -3.96 2.42
CA VAL A 104 8.87 -3.58 1.72
C VAL A 104 8.81 -4.38 0.43
N ALA A 105 7.77 -5.19 0.24
CA ALA A 105 7.56 -5.93 -0.99
C ALA A 105 6.86 -5.06 -2.04
N SER A 106 7.37 -5.10 -3.27
CA SER A 106 6.83 -4.34 -4.39
C SER A 106 6.32 -5.28 -5.49
N PRO A 107 5.07 -5.11 -5.98
CA PRO A 107 4.56 -5.91 -7.08
C PRO A 107 5.19 -5.47 -8.38
N MET A 108 6.23 -6.18 -8.80
CA MET A 108 6.81 -5.97 -10.12
C MET A 108 5.85 -6.34 -11.27
N ALA A 109 4.75 -7.07 -11.02
CA ALA A 109 3.91 -7.69 -12.05
C ALA A 109 2.41 -7.28 -12.08
N LEU A 110 1.89 -6.53 -11.11
CA LEU A 110 0.43 -6.29 -10.95
C LEU A 110 -0.08 -4.94 -11.46
N VAL A 111 0.77 -4.13 -12.08
CA VAL A 111 0.42 -2.75 -12.41
C VAL A 111 -0.17 -2.65 -13.82
N LYS A 112 -1.48 -2.87 -13.96
CA LYS A 112 -2.19 -2.83 -15.27
C LYS A 112 -3.18 -1.68 -15.43
N HIS A 113 -3.67 -1.08 -14.34
CA HIS A 113 -4.61 0.04 -14.38
C HIS A 113 -4.31 0.99 -13.22
N MET A 114 -3.88 2.22 -13.53
CA MET A 114 -3.54 3.25 -12.54
C MET A 114 -4.38 4.50 -12.78
N GLU A 115 -5.02 4.98 -11.72
CA GLU A 115 -5.96 6.10 -11.83
C GLU A 115 -5.31 7.48 -11.62
N GLN A 116 -4.18 7.61 -10.91
CA GLN A 116 -3.46 8.89 -10.68
C GLN A 116 -1.98 8.70 -10.27
N VAL A 117 -1.14 9.72 -10.49
CA VAL A 117 0.35 9.66 -10.36
C VAL A 117 0.91 10.23 -9.08
N HIS A 118 0.25 11.20 -8.44
CA HIS A 118 0.81 11.91 -7.29
C HIS A 118 1.11 10.90 -6.20
N SER A 119 2.40 10.66 -5.96
CA SER A 119 2.81 9.57 -5.09
C SER A 119 3.79 10.05 -4.04
N LYS A 120 3.44 9.79 -2.78
CA LYS A 120 4.22 10.18 -1.61
C LYS A 120 4.51 8.97 -0.75
N PHE A 121 5.78 8.61 -0.65
CA PHE A 121 6.28 7.49 0.13
C PHE A 121 7.22 8.02 1.22
N ILE A 122 6.79 7.95 2.48
CA ILE A 122 7.50 8.54 3.62
C ILE A 122 8.02 7.44 4.53
N PHE A 123 9.35 7.37 4.67
CA PHE A 123 10.07 6.44 5.54
C PHE A 123 11.10 7.15 6.44
N THR A 124 10.96 8.46 6.63
CA THR A 124 11.77 9.21 7.60
C THR A 124 11.70 8.57 8.98
N ASN A 125 12.82 8.47 9.69
CA ASN A 125 12.94 7.77 10.99
C ASN A 125 12.68 6.25 10.95
N CYS A 126 12.71 5.59 9.78
CA CYS A 126 12.71 4.12 9.66
C CYS A 126 14.14 3.57 9.64
N THR A 127 14.90 3.75 10.72
CA THR A 127 16.37 3.55 10.76
C THR A 127 16.86 2.17 10.32
N ASN A 128 16.04 1.12 10.37
CA ASN A 128 16.41 -0.24 9.97
C ASN A 128 16.00 -0.60 8.53
N LEU A 129 15.51 0.36 7.74
CA LEU A 129 15.03 0.11 6.37
C LEU A 129 16.18 -0.29 5.45
N GLU A 130 16.10 -1.50 4.89
CA GLU A 130 17.15 -2.09 4.07
C GLU A 130 17.26 -1.43 2.69
N GLN A 131 18.46 -1.40 2.10
CA GLN A 131 18.68 -0.79 0.79
C GLN A 131 17.83 -1.45 -0.31
N ALA A 132 17.62 -2.77 -0.23
CA ALA A 132 16.74 -3.49 -1.16
C ALA A 132 15.29 -2.98 -1.08
N ALA A 133 14.80 -2.64 0.11
CA ALA A 133 13.48 -2.04 0.29
C ALA A 133 13.44 -0.64 -0.32
N LYS A 134 14.46 0.20 -0.07
CA LYS A 134 14.58 1.53 -0.70
C LYS A 134 14.52 1.44 -2.22
N ASN A 135 15.29 0.54 -2.82
CA ASN A 135 15.30 0.30 -4.27
C ASN A 135 13.92 -0.17 -4.77
N SER A 136 13.25 -1.06 -4.02
CA SER A 136 11.92 -1.57 -4.37
C SER A 136 10.86 -0.47 -4.37
N ILE A 137 10.92 0.45 -3.40
CA ILE A 137 10.01 1.61 -3.30
C ILE A 137 10.27 2.58 -4.44
N THR A 138 11.54 2.92 -4.71
CA THR A 138 11.92 3.79 -5.84
C THR A 138 11.46 3.22 -7.17
N LEU A 139 11.62 1.92 -7.40
CA LEU A 139 11.18 1.25 -8.63
C LEU A 139 9.65 1.25 -8.76
N TYR A 140 8.94 1.00 -7.66
CA TYR A 140 7.47 1.07 -7.62
C TYR A 140 6.97 2.46 -8.03
N ALA A 141 7.53 3.48 -7.40
CA ALA A 141 7.30 4.90 -7.69
C ALA A 141 7.57 5.26 -9.16
N GLN A 142 8.73 4.89 -9.70
CA GLN A 142 9.11 5.19 -11.08
C GLN A 142 8.19 4.53 -12.10
N ARG A 143 7.82 3.26 -11.90
CA ARG A 143 6.90 2.55 -12.80
C ARG A 143 5.52 3.17 -12.81
N LYS A 144 5.05 3.65 -11.66
CA LYS A 144 3.78 4.39 -11.56
C LYS A 144 3.80 5.65 -12.42
N SER A 145 4.90 6.41 -12.36
CA SER A 145 5.10 7.58 -13.22
C SER A 145 5.17 7.22 -14.72
N GLN A 146 5.86 6.14 -15.08
CA GLN A 146 5.95 5.67 -16.47
C GLN A 146 4.60 5.23 -17.06
N LEU A 147 3.78 4.54 -16.27
CA LEU A 147 2.46 4.10 -16.75
C LEU A 147 1.50 5.28 -16.95
N ASP A 148 1.62 6.32 -16.13
CA ASP A 148 0.82 7.52 -16.30
C ASP A 148 1.22 8.33 -17.52
N SER A 149 2.52 8.45 -17.82
CA SER A 149 2.95 9.15 -19.04
C SER A 149 2.42 8.46 -20.30
N VAL A 150 2.42 7.12 -20.32
CA VAL A 150 1.81 6.32 -21.40
C VAL A 150 0.30 6.54 -21.49
N ARG A 151 -0.40 6.65 -20.35
CA ARG A 151 -1.84 6.93 -20.31
C ARG A 151 -2.14 8.34 -20.85
N CYS A 152 -1.43 9.35 -20.36
CA CYS A 152 -1.56 10.74 -20.77
C CYS A 152 -1.34 10.93 -22.28
N TYR A 153 -0.32 10.27 -22.83
CA TYR A 153 -0.09 10.27 -24.28
C TYR A 153 -1.28 9.71 -25.07
N LYS A 154 -1.93 8.65 -24.57
CA LYS A 154 -3.12 8.07 -25.21
C LYS A 154 -4.37 8.92 -25.05
N GLU A 155 -4.52 9.58 -23.91
CA GLU A 155 -5.71 10.37 -23.56
C GLU A 155 -5.61 11.86 -24.00
N GLY A 156 -4.45 12.29 -24.52
CA GLY A 156 -4.23 13.68 -24.94
C GLY A 156 -4.16 14.67 -23.76
N SER A 157 -3.89 14.19 -22.55
CA SER A 157 -3.82 14.98 -21.33
C SER A 157 -2.37 15.21 -20.88
N PHE A 158 -2.11 16.29 -20.16
CA PHE A 158 -0.81 16.56 -19.53
C PHE A 158 -0.88 16.27 -18.02
N SER A 159 0.16 15.63 -17.49
CA SER A 159 0.26 15.28 -16.07
C SER A 159 1.68 15.56 -15.58
N GLU A 160 1.80 16.42 -14.57
CA GLU A 160 3.06 16.69 -13.89
C GLU A 160 3.22 15.65 -12.77
N ALA A 161 3.94 14.56 -13.06
CA ALA A 161 4.12 13.47 -12.11
C ALA A 161 4.96 13.92 -10.90
N LEU A 162 4.30 14.29 -9.80
CA LEU A 162 5.00 14.59 -8.55
C LEU A 162 5.28 13.30 -7.77
N LEU A 163 6.56 12.94 -7.70
CA LEU A 163 7.05 11.83 -6.90
C LEU A 163 7.83 12.35 -5.70
N ILE A 164 7.36 12.04 -4.50
CA ILE A 164 8.08 12.33 -3.25
C ILE A 164 8.37 11.01 -2.56
N THR A 165 9.65 10.64 -2.48
CA THR A 165 10.10 9.51 -1.67
C THR A 165 11.11 10.01 -0.66
N SER A 166 10.88 9.75 0.62
CA SER A 166 11.76 10.15 1.71
C SER A 166 12.21 8.91 2.46
N PHE A 167 13.51 8.73 2.59
CA PHE A 167 14.13 7.65 3.36
C PHE A 167 14.67 8.17 4.70
N PRO A 168 15.05 7.28 5.63
CA PRO A 168 15.74 7.66 6.86
C PRO A 168 17.02 8.43 6.58
#